data_AF-A0A6B3I560-F1
#
_entry.id   AF-A0A6B3I560-F1
#
_cell.length_a   1.000
_cell.length_b   1.000
_cell.length_c   1.000
_cell.angle_alpha   90.00
_cell.angle_beta   90.00
_cell.angle_gamma   90.00
#
_symmetry.space_group_name_H-M   'P 1'
#
loop_
_entity.id
_entity.type
_entity.pdbx_description
1 polymer ?
#
loop_
_entity_poly.entity_id
_entity_poly.type
_entity_poly.pdbx_seq_one_letter_code
_entity_poly.pdbx_strand_id
1 'polypeptide(L)'
;MSRPATSSDRPRTRPRTVLAMSGETRDAILLPAALERLARVADVQPALLVTDFGADDPAQRAALRDTEALFTGWGCPPLDAAALSAMPRLRTVVHAAGSV
;
A
#
# COMPACT_ATOMS: atom_id res chain seq x y z
N MET A 1 13.98 35.97 -3.52
CA MET A 1 13.11 35.00 -4.23
C MET A 1 12.42 34.12 -3.18
N SER A 2 11.18 34.43 -2.82
CA SER A 2 10.45 33.71 -1.77
C SER A 2 9.83 32.43 -2.32
N ARG A 3 10.11 31.28 -1.69
CA ARG A 3 9.41 30.01 -1.95
C ARG A 3 7.91 30.18 -1.61
N PRO A 4 6.98 29.72 -2.46
CA PRO A 4 5.57 29.71 -2.09
C PRO A 4 5.36 28.75 -0.90
N ALA A 5 4.58 29.19 0.07
CA ALA A 5 4.13 28.35 1.17
C ALA A 5 3.31 27.19 0.58
N THR A 6 3.81 25.96 0.72
CA THR A 6 3.04 24.76 0.37
C THR A 6 1.85 24.69 1.30
N SER A 7 0.65 24.93 0.75
CA SER A 7 -0.61 24.70 1.43
C SER A 7 -0.68 23.24 1.88
N SER A 8 -0.76 23.00 3.18
CA SER A 8 -1.37 21.78 3.71
C SER A 8 -1.77 21.98 5.17
N ASP A 9 -2.74 22.86 5.40
CA ASP A 9 -3.51 22.85 6.65
C ASP A 9 -4.86 22.14 6.42
N ARG A 10 -4.77 20.95 5.84
CA ARG A 10 -5.88 19.99 5.85
C ARG A 10 -5.41 18.84 6.72
N PRO A 11 -6.21 18.36 7.70
CA PRO A 11 -5.90 17.13 8.38
C PRO A 11 -5.69 16.06 7.29
N ARG A 12 -4.45 15.60 7.12
CA ARG A 12 -4.16 14.55 6.14
C ARG A 12 -4.76 13.27 6.70
N THR A 13 -5.90 12.87 6.14
CA THR A 13 -6.45 11.54 6.41
C THR A 13 -5.40 10.51 6.02
N ARG A 14 -5.16 9.53 6.90
CA ARG A 14 -4.25 8.42 6.63
C ARG A 14 -4.80 7.63 5.43
N PRO A 15 -4.04 7.47 4.32
CA PRO A 15 -4.51 6.72 3.16
C PRO A 15 -4.75 5.26 3.54
N ARG A 16 -5.85 4.69 3.01
CA ARG A 16 -6.08 3.25 3.07
C ARG A 16 -5.03 2.54 2.24
N THR A 17 -4.20 1.76 2.92
CA THR A 17 -2.99 1.17 2.34
C THR A 17 -3.06 -0.34 2.39
N VAL A 18 -2.91 -0.97 1.23
CA VAL A 18 -2.81 -2.44 1.11
C VAL A 18 -1.36 -2.82 0.84
N LEU A 19 -0.93 -3.91 1.49
CA LEU A 19 0.38 -4.52 1.26
C LEU A 19 0.26 -5.57 0.15
N ALA A 20 1.13 -5.49 -0.87
CA ALA A 20 1.19 -6.47 -1.94
C ALA A 20 2.64 -6.90 -2.22
N MET A 21 3.01 -8.08 -1.74
CA MET A 21 4.36 -8.67 -1.84
C MET A 21 4.32 -10.12 -1.33
N SER A 22 5.42 -10.86 -1.46
CA SER A 22 5.53 -12.16 -0.80
C SER A 22 5.56 -12.03 0.74
N GLY A 23 5.13 -13.07 1.45
CA GLY A 23 5.20 -13.12 2.91
C GLY A 23 6.62 -12.97 3.44
N GLU A 24 7.58 -13.62 2.76
CA GLU A 24 9.01 -13.50 3.06
C GLU A 24 9.49 -12.04 2.98
N THR A 25 9.13 -11.32 1.91
CA THR A 25 9.50 -9.90 1.75
C THR A 25 8.87 -9.04 2.85
N ARG A 26 7.58 -9.27 3.16
CA ARG A 26 6.88 -8.58 4.24
C ARG A 26 7.64 -8.74 5.56
N ASP A 27 8.02 -9.96 5.90
CA ASP A 27 8.69 -10.25 7.16
C ASP A 27 10.12 -9.68 7.22
N ALA A 28 10.80 -9.64 6.07
CA ALA A 28 12.16 -9.09 5.98
C ALA A 28 12.20 -7.56 6.10
N ILE A 29 11.23 -6.82 5.54
CA ILE A 29 11.29 -5.35 5.43
C ILE A 29 10.33 -4.61 6.38
N LEU A 30 9.21 -5.23 6.76
CA LEU A 30 8.21 -4.65 7.67
C LEU A 30 8.35 -5.22 9.08
N LEU A 31 9.54 -5.02 9.66
CA LEU A 31 9.81 -5.29 11.08
C LEU A 31 8.89 -4.45 11.99
N PRO A 32 8.73 -4.79 13.29
CA PRO A 32 7.79 -4.12 14.19
C PRO A 32 7.89 -2.58 14.18
N ALA A 33 9.11 -2.03 14.27
CA ALA A 33 9.32 -0.59 14.23
C ALA A 33 8.93 0.06 12.89
N ALA A 34 9.06 -0.67 11.77
CA ALA A 34 8.63 -0.20 10.45
C ALA A 34 7.10 -0.23 10.34
N LEU A 35 6.44 -1.28 10.84
CA LEU A 35 4.98 -1.36 10.91
C LEU A 35 4.38 -0.25 11.78
N GLU A 36 4.97 0.02 12.94
CA GLU A 36 4.57 1.14 13.79
C GLU A 36 4.70 2.49 13.08
N ARG A 37 5.79 2.70 12.34
CA ARG A 37 6.00 3.91 11.53
C ARG A 37 4.97 4.02 10.42
N LEU A 38 4.68 2.92 9.74
CA LEU A 38 3.68 2.87 8.66
C LEU A 38 2.28 3.18 9.21
N ALA A 39 1.88 2.57 10.33
CA ALA A 39 0.56 2.78 10.93
C ALA A 39 0.31 4.22 11.40
N ARG A 40 1.37 4.98 11.71
CA ARG A 40 1.27 6.42 12.03
C ARG A 40 0.89 7.28 10.83
N VAL A 41 1.22 6.85 9.61
CA VAL A 41 1.02 7.64 8.39
C VAL A 41 -0.01 7.04 7.43
N ALA A 42 -0.38 5.78 7.61
CA ALA A 42 -1.30 5.03 6.77
C ALA A 42 -2.31 4.26 7.62
N ASP A 43 -3.50 4.03 7.06
CA ASP A 43 -4.46 3.06 7.56
C ASP A 43 -4.18 1.74 6.86
N VAL A 44 -3.42 0.88 7.52
CA VAL A 44 -2.93 -0.40 7.00
C VAL A 44 -3.38 -1.52 7.92
N GLN A 45 -3.78 -2.66 7.36
CA GLN A 45 -4.01 -3.89 8.09
C GLN A 45 -2.83 -4.83 7.86
N PRO A 46 -1.85 -4.95 8.80
CA PRO A 46 -0.62 -5.69 8.57
C PRO A 46 -0.79 -7.19 8.33
N ALA A 47 -1.94 -7.75 8.72
CA ALA A 47 -2.30 -9.16 8.50
C ALA A 47 -2.91 -9.41 7.12
N LEU A 48 -3.34 -8.36 6.41
CA LEU A 48 -3.86 -8.45 5.05
C LEU A 48 -2.71 -8.26 4.06
N LEU A 49 -2.25 -9.36 3.48
CA LEU A 49 -1.16 -9.39 2.50
C LEU A 49 -1.66 -9.95 1.17
N VAL A 50 -1.68 -9.12 0.13
CA VAL A 50 -2.10 -9.53 -1.21
C VAL A 50 -0.93 -10.14 -1.96
N THR A 51 -1.10 -11.38 -2.40
CA THR A 51 -0.14 -12.10 -3.25
C THR A 51 -0.70 -12.41 -4.63
N ASP A 52 -2.01 -12.21 -4.83
CA ASP A 52 -2.71 -12.34 -6.09
C ASP A 52 -3.87 -11.33 -6.14
N PHE A 53 -3.90 -10.45 -7.14
CA PHE A 53 -4.99 -9.48 -7.31
C PHE A 53 -6.28 -10.10 -7.86
N GLY A 54 -6.22 -11.30 -8.43
CA GLY A 54 -7.36 -12.06 -8.95
C GLY A 54 -7.99 -13.00 -7.93
N ALA A 55 -7.46 -13.07 -6.71
CA ALA A 55 -7.98 -14.00 -5.69
C ALA A 55 -9.41 -13.66 -5.26
N ASP A 56 -10.23 -14.70 -5.08
CA ASP A 56 -11.64 -14.57 -4.71
C ASP A 56 -11.90 -14.40 -3.21
N ASP A 57 -10.91 -13.93 -2.45
CA ASP A 57 -11.06 -13.59 -1.03
C ASP A 57 -11.87 -12.29 -0.86
N PRO A 58 -13.07 -12.34 -0.24
CA PRO A 58 -13.90 -11.16 -0.03
C PRO A 58 -13.21 -10.04 0.76
N ALA A 59 -12.34 -10.37 1.72
CA ALA A 59 -11.63 -9.37 2.52
C ALA A 59 -10.61 -8.61 1.67
N GLN A 60 -9.85 -9.32 0.84
CA GLN A 60 -8.91 -8.70 -0.10
C GLN A 60 -9.63 -7.85 -1.14
N ARG A 61 -10.72 -8.36 -1.75
CA ARG A 61 -11.49 -7.57 -2.72
C ARG A 61 -12.03 -6.28 -2.12
N ALA A 62 -12.57 -6.34 -0.90
CA ALA A 62 -13.06 -5.15 -0.21
C ALA A 62 -11.95 -4.14 0.05
N ALA A 63 -10.80 -4.60 0.55
CA ALA A 63 -9.65 -3.74 0.79
C ALA A 63 -9.10 -3.13 -0.51
N LEU A 64 -8.94 -3.91 -1.58
CA LEU A 64 -8.48 -3.44 -2.89
C LEU A 64 -9.43 -2.37 -3.47
N ARG A 65 -10.73 -2.58 -3.39
CA ARG A 65 -11.74 -1.60 -3.83
C ARG A 65 -11.60 -0.26 -3.11
N ASP A 66 -11.29 -0.29 -1.83
CA ASP A 66 -11.13 0.90 -0.97
C ASP A 66 -9.70 1.42 -0.90
N THR A 67 -8.75 0.77 -1.57
CA THR A 67 -7.32 1.09 -1.52
C THR A 67 -7.04 2.43 -2.17
N GLU A 68 -6.29 3.26 -1.45
CA GLU A 68 -5.82 4.54 -1.94
C GLU A 68 -4.31 4.51 -2.20
N ALA A 69 -3.56 3.71 -1.44
CA ALA A 69 -2.13 3.49 -1.67
C ALA A 69 -1.82 1.99 -1.69
N LEU A 70 -1.03 1.55 -2.66
CA LEU A 70 -0.52 0.19 -2.73
C LEU A 70 0.95 0.20 -2.32
N PHE A 71 1.29 -0.48 -1.22
CA PHE A 71 2.67 -0.63 -0.77
C PHE A 71 3.18 -2.00 -1.24
N THR A 72 4.16 -1.99 -2.14
CA THR A 72 4.65 -3.17 -2.84
C THR A 72 6.10 -3.48 -2.52
N GLY A 73 6.52 -4.70 -2.82
CA GLY A 73 7.89 -5.18 -2.70
C GLY A 73 8.12 -6.37 -3.62
N TRP A 74 9.22 -7.10 -3.42
CA TRP A 74 9.47 -8.36 -4.13
C TRP A 74 8.31 -9.36 -3.92
N GLY A 75 7.96 -10.07 -5.00
CA GLY A 75 6.80 -10.98 -5.00
C GLY A 75 5.44 -10.27 -5.07
N CYS A 76 5.37 -8.97 -5.36
CA CYS A 76 4.12 -8.32 -5.74
C CYS A 76 3.56 -8.98 -7.02
N PRO A 77 2.27 -9.38 -7.05
CA PRO A 77 1.66 -9.85 -8.29
C PRO A 77 1.68 -8.76 -9.38
N PRO A 78 1.58 -9.14 -10.67
CA PRO A 78 1.54 -8.18 -11.77
C PRO A 78 0.44 -7.14 -11.58
N LEU A 79 0.81 -5.86 -11.59
CA LEU A 79 -0.13 -4.75 -11.51
C LEU A 79 -0.57 -4.36 -12.94
N ASP A 80 -1.47 -5.16 -13.51
CA ASP A 80 -2.01 -4.96 -14.86
C ASP A 80 -3.31 -4.13 -14.88
N ALA A 81 -3.91 -3.98 -16.06
CA ALA A 81 -5.14 -3.21 -16.23
C ALA A 81 -6.34 -3.79 -15.45
N ALA A 82 -6.42 -5.12 -15.31
CA ALA A 82 -7.50 -5.75 -14.56
C ALA A 82 -7.33 -5.51 -13.05
N ALA A 83 -6.11 -5.65 -12.53
CA ALA A 83 -5.78 -5.32 -11.15
C ALA A 83 -6.08 -3.84 -10.84
N LEU A 84 -5.66 -2.91 -11.71
CA LEU A 84 -5.93 -1.48 -11.54
C LEU A 84 -7.44 -1.16 -11.58
N SER A 85 -8.21 -1.87 -12.43
CA SER A 85 -9.66 -1.70 -12.51
C SER A 85 -10.38 -2.12 -11.22
N ALA A 86 -9.80 -3.05 -10.45
CA ALA A 86 -10.33 -3.45 -9.14
C ALA A 86 -10.05 -2.42 -8.02
N MET A 87 -9.18 -1.43 -8.27
CA MET A 87 -8.75 -0.43 -7.28
C MET A 87 -9.11 1.01 -7.72
N PRO A 88 -10.41 1.36 -7.84
CA PRO A 88 -10.86 2.64 -8.42
C PRO A 88 -10.45 3.89 -7.62
N ARG A 89 -9.98 3.71 -6.39
CA ARG A 89 -9.50 4.80 -5.52
C ARG A 89 -7.98 4.92 -5.46
N LEU A 90 -7.25 4.02 -6.13
CA LEU A 90 -5.79 3.97 -6.09
C LEU A 90 -5.22 5.28 -6.66
N ARG A 91 -4.42 5.97 -5.84
CA ARG A 91 -3.76 7.22 -6.21
C ARG A 91 -2.24 7.13 -6.18
N THR A 92 -1.70 6.07 -5.58
CA THR A 92 -0.25 5.96 -5.34
C THR A 92 0.17 4.51 -5.22
N VAL A 93 1.31 4.19 -5.83
CA VAL A 93 2.03 2.93 -5.63
C VAL A 93 3.40 3.27 -5.04
N VAL A 94 3.74 2.63 -3.92
CA VAL A 94 5.03 2.76 -3.25
C VAL A 94 5.73 1.43 -3.34
N HIS A 95 6.86 1.35 -4.04
CA HIS A 95 7.64 0.12 -4.14
C HIS A 95 8.84 0.18 -3.20
N ALA A 96 8.83 -0.67 -2.17
CA ALA A 96 9.94 -0.84 -1.25
C ALA A 96 10.82 -2.02 -1.72
N ALA A 97 11.75 -1.72 -2.63
CA ALA A 97 12.85 -2.60 -2.97
C ALA A 97 14.16 -2.02 -2.44
N GLY A 98 14.95 -2.85 -1.75
CA GLY A 98 16.38 -2.61 -1.62
C GLY A 98 17.11 -3.11 -2.87
N SER A 99 18.20 -2.46 -3.25
CA SER A 99 19.20 -3.12 -4.10
C SER A 99 19.83 -4.26 -3.30
N VAL A 100 19.89 -5.46 -3.90
CA VAL A 100 20.73 -6.56 -3.41
C VAL A 100 22.22 -6.26 -3.61
#